data_AF-A0A816IAB3-F1
#
_entry.id   AF-A0A816IAB3-F1
#
_cell.length_a   1.000
_cell.length_b   1.000
_cell.length_c   1.000
_cell.angle_alpha   90.00
_cell.angle_beta   90.00
_cell.angle_gamma   90.00
#
_symmetry.space_group_name_H-M   'P 1'
#
loop_
_entity.id
_entity.type
_entity.pdbx_description
1 polymer ?
#
loop_
_entity_poly.entity_id
_entity_poly.type
_entity_poly.pdbx_seq_one_letter_code
_entity_poly.pdbx_strand_id
1 'polypeptide(L)'
;MAIHKSLFASLLICLLFQISHGATKERLFSDLEKGALEADQYLIYGFSVLDAGIDKLSITWKLSSTATKEAEFTTIKVKLCYAPVSQVDRPWRKTENELFKDKSCPHKIITRAYDKSPQSFEYTLERDIPTGTYFVRAYAVDAKDHEVAFGQSTDEAKSTNLFSVQAISGRHKSLDIASVCFSVFSVLALLVFFVNEKRKAKIEQSK
;
A
#
# COMPACT_ATOMS: atom_id res chain seq x y z
N MET A 1 -30.00 -48.25 20.03
CA MET A 1 -29.91 -47.15 21.02
C MET A 1 -28.55 -46.44 21.10
N ALA A 2 -27.44 -47.03 20.66
CA ALA A 2 -26.11 -46.39 20.74
C ALA A 2 -25.88 -45.28 19.68
N ILE A 3 -26.41 -45.46 18.46
CA ILE A 3 -26.22 -44.55 17.32
C ILE A 3 -26.90 -43.19 17.54
N HIS A 4 -28.05 -43.17 18.23
CA HIS A 4 -28.74 -41.92 18.57
C HIS A 4 -27.95 -41.09 19.60
N LYS A 5 -27.21 -41.74 20.51
CA LYS A 5 -26.39 -41.06 21.51
C LYS A 5 -25.12 -40.45 20.90
N SER A 6 -24.52 -41.11 19.91
CA SER A 6 -23.35 -40.56 19.19
C SER A 6 -23.71 -39.38 18.29
N LEU A 7 -24.88 -39.41 17.63
CA LEU A 7 -25.37 -38.28 16.83
C LEU A 7 -25.67 -37.06 17.69
N PHE A 8 -26.26 -37.26 18.88
CA PHE A 8 -26.56 -36.16 19.80
C PHE A 8 -25.28 -35.52 20.37
N ALA A 9 -24.28 -36.34 20.70
CA ALA A 9 -22.98 -35.84 21.14
C ALA A 9 -22.25 -35.05 20.05
N SER A 10 -22.29 -35.52 18.79
CA SER A 10 -21.70 -34.80 17.66
C SER A 10 -22.39 -33.46 17.38
N LEU A 11 -23.72 -33.41 17.51
CA LEU A 11 -24.49 -32.17 17.34
C LEU A 11 -24.18 -31.16 18.45
N LEU A 12 -24.02 -31.63 19.69
CA LEU A 12 -23.63 -30.80 20.84
C LEU A 12 -22.23 -30.21 20.67
N ILE A 13 -21.28 -30.99 20.13
CA ILE A 13 -19.92 -30.53 19.84
C ILE A 13 -19.90 -29.49 18.72
N CYS A 14 -20.69 -29.66 17.65
CA CYS A 14 -20.83 -28.65 16.58
C CYS A 14 -21.45 -27.33 17.08
N LEU A 15 -22.39 -27.40 18.03
CA LEU A 15 -22.98 -26.20 18.65
C LEU A 15 -21.99 -25.45 19.55
N LEU A 16 -21.05 -26.15 20.19
CA LEU A 16 -19.99 -25.52 20.99
C LEU A 16 -18.94 -24.79 20.13
N PHE A 17 -18.66 -25.27 18.91
CA PHE A 17 -17.77 -24.56 17.97
C PHE A 17 -18.37 -23.26 17.41
N GLN A 18 -19.69 -23.09 17.44
CA GLN A 18 -20.33 -21.83 17.04
C GLN A 18 -20.20 -20.74 18.13
N ILE A 19 -19.94 -21.12 19.39
CA ILE A 19 -19.85 -20.19 20.52
C ILE A 19 -18.42 -19.65 20.69
N SER A 20 -17.40 -20.28 20.10
CA SER A 20 -16.00 -19.85 20.22
C SER A 20 -15.60 -18.70 19.31
N HIS A 21 -16.47 -18.26 18.39
CA HIS A 21 -16.28 -16.97 17.72
C HIS A 21 -16.78 -15.90 18.67
N GLY A 22 -15.92 -15.51 19.60
CA GLY A 22 -16.16 -14.38 20.49
C GLY A 22 -16.68 -13.21 19.66
N ALA A 23 -17.89 -12.77 19.94
CA ALA A 23 -18.50 -11.59 19.34
C ALA A 23 -17.78 -10.34 19.88
N THR A 24 -16.53 -10.15 19.48
CA THR A 24 -15.88 -8.85 19.55
C THR A 24 -16.68 -7.92 18.66
N LYS A 25 -17.29 -6.89 19.26
CA LYS A 25 -18.00 -5.82 18.53
C LYS A 25 -17.16 -5.43 17.31
N GLU A 26 -17.69 -5.66 16.11
CA GLU A 26 -17.03 -5.27 14.87
C GLU A 26 -16.76 -3.77 14.93
N ARG A 27 -15.48 -3.40 14.78
CA ARG A 27 -15.06 -1.99 14.87
C ARG A 27 -15.22 -1.35 13.52
N LEU A 28 -16.07 -0.34 13.47
CA LEU A 28 -16.40 0.39 12.26
C LEU A 28 -15.63 1.70 12.22
N PHE A 29 -15.16 2.14 11.05
CA PHE A 29 -14.61 3.48 10.82
C PHE A 29 -15.55 4.59 11.28
N SER A 30 -16.85 4.34 11.23
CA SER A 30 -17.88 5.25 11.69
C SER A 30 -17.89 5.45 13.22
N ASP A 31 -17.35 4.50 13.99
CA ASP A 31 -17.26 4.58 15.46
C ASP A 31 -16.01 5.36 15.92
N LEU A 32 -15.03 5.57 15.03
CA LEU A 32 -13.80 6.29 15.33
C LEU A 32 -14.04 7.79 15.32
N GLU A 33 -13.37 8.49 16.22
CA GLU A 33 -13.36 9.94 16.18
C GLU A 33 -12.53 10.43 14.99
N LYS A 34 -13.23 10.99 14.01
CA LYS A 34 -12.64 11.50 12.76
C LYS A 34 -12.03 12.87 13.01
N GLY A 35 -10.81 13.10 12.53
CA GLY A 35 -10.16 14.40 12.62
C GLY A 35 -9.53 14.70 13.99
N ALA A 36 -9.52 13.73 14.91
CA ALA A 36 -8.84 13.90 16.20
C ALA A 36 -7.32 14.09 16.06
N LEU A 37 -6.73 13.63 14.95
CA LEU A 37 -5.34 13.89 14.59
C LEU A 37 -5.28 14.73 13.32
N GLU A 38 -4.37 15.68 13.28
CA GLU A 38 -3.97 16.38 12.07
C GLU A 38 -2.70 15.70 11.57
N ALA A 39 -2.81 14.97 10.46
CA ALA A 39 -1.69 14.30 9.82
C ALA A 39 -1.37 15.05 8.52
N ASP A 40 -0.13 15.45 8.33
CA ASP A 40 0.35 16.13 7.14
C ASP A 40 1.54 15.38 6.54
N GLN A 41 1.76 15.58 5.26
CA GLN A 41 2.88 15.00 4.54
C GLN A 41 3.48 16.02 3.58
N TYR A 42 4.80 16.04 3.53
CA TYR A 42 5.58 16.92 2.68
C TYR A 42 6.60 16.11 1.88
N LEU A 43 6.68 16.42 0.58
CA LEU A 43 7.59 15.80 -0.36
C LEU A 43 8.94 16.53 -0.29
N ILE A 44 9.97 15.85 0.21
CA ILE A 44 11.27 16.48 0.50
C ILE A 44 11.91 17.08 -0.76
N TYR A 45 11.70 16.43 -1.91
CA TYR A 45 12.32 16.80 -3.18
C TYR A 45 11.36 17.50 -4.17
N GLY A 46 10.12 17.79 -3.78
CA GLY A 46 9.16 18.53 -4.61
C GLY A 46 8.65 17.82 -5.89
N PHE A 47 8.99 16.54 -6.09
CA PHE A 47 8.49 15.77 -7.23
C PHE A 47 7.06 15.25 -7.01
N SER A 48 6.21 15.31 -8.04
CA SER A 48 4.83 14.77 -7.97
C SER A 48 4.76 13.24 -7.92
N VAL A 49 5.85 12.56 -8.30
CA VAL A 49 5.99 11.10 -8.31
C VAL A 49 7.25 10.73 -7.54
N LEU A 50 7.10 9.80 -6.60
CA LEU A 50 8.18 9.30 -5.75
C LEU A 50 8.58 7.88 -6.17
N ASP A 51 9.86 7.59 -6.25
CA ASP A 51 10.39 6.25 -6.50
C ASP A 51 10.53 5.47 -5.18
N ALA A 52 9.88 4.31 -5.12
CA ALA A 52 9.98 3.39 -4.00
C ALA A 52 11.43 2.94 -3.78
N GLY A 53 11.89 2.93 -2.54
CA GLY A 53 13.25 2.53 -2.14
C GLY A 53 14.33 3.60 -2.29
N ILE A 54 13.99 4.79 -2.79
CA ILE A 54 14.93 5.89 -3.04
C ILE A 54 14.43 7.14 -2.33
N ASP A 55 13.19 7.54 -2.62
CA ASP A 55 12.67 8.82 -2.19
C ASP A 55 12.13 8.79 -0.75
N LYS A 56 12.17 9.97 -0.14
CA LYS A 56 11.76 10.21 1.24
C LYS A 56 10.57 11.15 1.33
N LEU A 57 9.70 10.88 2.29
CA LEU A 57 8.54 11.66 2.67
C LEU A 57 8.73 12.16 4.10
N SER A 58 8.51 13.46 4.34
CA SER A 58 8.37 13.98 5.70
C SER A 58 6.92 13.87 6.11
N ILE A 59 6.66 13.17 7.22
CA ILE A 59 5.32 12.95 7.74
C ILE A 59 5.25 13.58 9.10
N THR A 60 4.22 14.40 9.32
CA THR A 60 4.00 15.07 10.60
C THR A 60 2.60 14.73 11.09
N TRP A 61 2.45 14.52 12.39
CA TRP A 61 1.15 14.40 13.01
C TRP A 61 1.11 15.13 14.34
N LYS A 62 -0.06 15.67 14.68
CA LYS A 62 -0.34 16.32 15.95
C LYS A 62 -1.78 16.08 16.35
N LEU A 63 -2.08 16.31 17.63
CA LEU A 63 -3.46 16.30 18.11
C LEU A 63 -4.22 17.51 17.55
N SER A 64 -5.44 17.30 17.06
CA SER A 64 -6.32 18.40 16.69
C SER A 64 -6.95 19.02 17.93
N SER A 65 -7.25 20.33 17.88
CA SER A 65 -7.94 21.05 18.95
C SER A 65 -9.37 20.55 19.21
N THR A 66 -9.92 19.77 18.28
CA THR A 66 -11.29 19.22 18.35
C THR A 66 -11.34 17.82 18.96
N ALA A 67 -10.19 17.22 19.30
CA ALA A 67 -10.12 15.87 19.83
C ALA A 67 -10.73 15.77 21.24
N THR A 68 -11.66 14.83 21.42
CA THR A 68 -12.37 14.59 22.68
C THR A 68 -11.95 13.31 23.38
N LYS A 69 -11.44 12.30 22.65
CA LYS A 69 -10.98 11.02 23.21
C LYS A 69 -9.49 10.94 23.52
N GLU A 70 -8.80 12.08 23.63
CA GLU A 70 -7.35 12.14 23.85
C GLU A 70 -6.88 11.26 25.03
N ALA A 71 -7.67 11.19 26.10
CA ALA A 71 -7.34 10.41 27.30
C ALA A 71 -7.19 8.89 27.05
N GLU A 72 -7.73 8.38 25.94
CA GLU A 72 -7.62 6.97 25.57
C GLU A 72 -6.37 6.68 24.74
N PHE A 73 -5.65 7.72 24.27
CA PHE A 73 -4.55 7.56 23.32
C PHE A 73 -3.29 7.09 24.04
N THR A 74 -2.76 5.94 23.61
CA THR A 74 -1.49 5.41 24.11
C THR A 74 -0.42 5.41 23.03
N THR A 75 -0.81 5.07 21.80
CA THR A 75 0.10 4.86 20.68
C THR A 75 -0.49 5.45 19.41
N ILE A 76 0.36 6.06 18.59
CA ILE A 76 0.02 6.51 17.24
C ILE A 76 0.60 5.54 16.23
N LYS A 77 -0.25 5.00 15.36
CA LYS A 77 0.12 4.18 14.20
C LYS A 77 -0.09 4.99 12.93
N VAL A 78 0.98 5.27 12.21
CA VAL A 78 0.91 5.95 10.92
C VAL A 78 1.00 4.91 9.82
N LYS A 79 0.03 4.94 8.90
CA LYS A 79 -0.08 4.01 7.77
C LYS A 79 -0.18 4.78 6.46
N LEU A 80 0.28 4.14 5.39
CA LEU A 80 0.13 4.61 4.02
C LEU A 80 -1.11 3.97 3.41
N CYS A 81 -1.97 4.80 2.80
CA CYS A 81 -3.27 4.39 2.31
C CYS A 81 -3.46 4.69 0.82
N TYR A 82 -4.11 3.79 0.08
CA TYR A 82 -4.46 3.99 -1.31
C TYR A 82 -5.53 5.07 -1.49
N ALA A 83 -5.26 6.05 -2.33
CA ALA A 83 -6.26 7.01 -2.79
C ALA A 83 -7.32 6.31 -3.65
N PRO A 84 -8.57 6.85 -3.75
CA PRO A 84 -9.66 6.24 -4.49
C PRO A 84 -9.30 5.87 -5.94
N VAL A 85 -8.53 6.71 -6.62
CA VAL A 85 -8.04 6.48 -7.99
C VAL A 85 -7.21 5.20 -8.14
N SER A 86 -6.56 4.74 -7.05
CA SER A 86 -5.76 3.51 -7.02
C SER A 86 -6.50 2.29 -6.49
N GLN A 87 -7.79 2.43 -6.18
CA GLN A 87 -8.68 1.34 -5.73
C GLN A 87 -9.59 0.81 -6.84
N VAL A 88 -9.77 1.57 -7.94
CA VAL A 88 -10.60 1.18 -9.09
C VAL A 88 -10.12 -0.16 -9.66
N ASP A 89 -11.04 -1.09 -9.86
CA ASP A 89 -10.80 -2.48 -10.32
C ASP A 89 -9.79 -3.29 -9.50
N ARG A 90 -9.53 -2.88 -8.25
CA ARG A 90 -8.59 -3.53 -7.35
C ARG A 90 -9.24 -3.83 -5.99
N PRO A 91 -10.06 -4.89 -5.88
CA PRO A 91 -10.73 -5.26 -4.63
C PRO A 91 -9.80 -5.48 -3.44
N TRP A 92 -8.54 -5.84 -3.70
CA TRP A 92 -7.50 -6.00 -2.67
C TRP A 92 -6.95 -4.67 -2.12
N ARG A 93 -7.42 -3.51 -2.61
CA ARG A 93 -7.07 -2.16 -2.14
C ARG A 93 -8.27 -1.37 -1.62
N LYS A 94 -9.45 -1.99 -1.60
CA LYS A 94 -10.73 -1.32 -1.34
C LYS A 94 -10.83 -0.85 0.12
N THR A 95 -11.34 0.37 0.32
CA THR A 95 -11.76 0.82 1.64
C THR A 95 -13.07 0.15 2.06
N GLU A 96 -13.11 -0.41 3.26
CA GLU A 96 -14.32 -0.94 3.90
C GLU A 96 -14.61 -0.20 5.21
N ASN A 97 -15.86 -0.18 5.65
CA ASN A 97 -16.23 0.47 6.93
C ASN A 97 -15.76 -0.38 8.12
N GLU A 98 -15.72 -1.70 8.00
CA GLU A 98 -15.15 -2.55 9.05
C GLU A 98 -13.62 -2.47 9.02
N LEU A 99 -13.03 -1.99 10.12
CA LEU A 99 -11.57 -1.77 10.22
C LEU A 99 -10.76 -3.03 9.91
N PHE A 100 -11.24 -4.20 10.36
CA PHE A 100 -10.56 -5.48 10.11
C PHE A 100 -10.60 -5.92 8.64
N LYS A 101 -11.62 -5.49 7.89
CA LYS A 101 -11.76 -5.80 6.46
C LYS A 101 -11.15 -4.72 5.55
N ASP A 102 -10.74 -3.58 6.11
CA ASP A 102 -10.15 -2.48 5.34
C ASP A 102 -8.78 -2.84 4.81
N LYS A 103 -8.66 -2.83 3.47
CA LYS A 103 -7.41 -3.11 2.75
C LYS A 103 -6.79 -1.84 2.18
N SER A 104 -7.38 -0.67 2.46
CA SER A 104 -6.90 0.57 1.87
C SER A 104 -5.61 1.07 2.48
N CYS A 105 -5.29 0.70 3.74
CA CYS A 105 -4.09 1.15 4.45
C CYS A 105 -3.15 -0.02 4.85
N PRO A 106 -2.58 -0.78 3.92
CA PRO A 106 -1.84 -2.00 4.26
C PRO A 106 -0.42 -1.74 4.78
N HIS A 107 0.21 -0.62 4.40
CA HIS A 107 1.63 -0.39 4.71
C HIS A 107 1.75 0.45 5.98
N LYS A 108 2.46 -0.10 6.98
CA LYS A 108 2.79 0.61 8.21
C LYS A 108 4.04 1.44 7.99
N ILE A 109 3.97 2.72 8.32
CA ILE A 109 5.11 3.65 8.23
C ILE A 109 5.86 3.65 9.56
N ILE A 110 5.14 3.94 10.65
CA ILE A 110 5.73 3.99 11.98
C ILE A 110 4.67 3.74 13.07
N THR A 111 5.13 3.28 14.22
CA THR A 111 4.35 3.24 15.46
C THR A 111 5.16 3.96 16.53
N ARG A 112 4.57 4.97 17.17
CA ARG A 112 5.20 5.72 18.26
C ARG A 112 4.25 5.85 19.44
N ALA A 113 4.81 5.95 20.64
CA ALA A 113 4.03 6.35 21.81
C ALA A 113 3.38 7.71 21.58
N TYR A 114 2.16 7.86 22.06
CA TYR A 114 1.43 9.11 21.97
C TYR A 114 2.12 10.20 22.78
N ASP A 115 2.25 11.37 22.17
CA ASP A 115 2.75 12.60 22.79
C ASP A 115 1.84 13.75 22.31
N LYS A 116 1.58 14.71 23.19
CA LYS A 116 0.78 15.90 22.85
C LYS A 116 1.52 16.83 21.89
N SER A 117 2.85 16.78 21.90
CA SER A 117 3.67 17.60 21.02
C SER A 117 3.57 17.14 19.56
N PRO A 118 3.66 18.06 18.59
CA PRO A 118 3.75 17.69 17.18
C PRO A 118 4.97 16.80 16.93
N GLN A 119 4.74 15.66 16.28
CA GLN A 119 5.79 14.70 15.93
C GLN A 119 6.00 14.70 14.43
N SER A 120 7.27 14.68 14.02
CA SER A 120 7.67 14.58 12.62
C SER A 120 8.61 13.39 12.42
N PHE A 121 8.52 12.75 11.27
CA PHE A 121 9.31 11.60 10.89
C PHE A 121 9.61 11.60 9.40
N GLU A 122 10.89 11.45 9.05
CA GLU A 122 11.30 11.20 7.68
C GLU A 122 11.21 9.70 7.39
N TYR A 123 10.33 9.35 6.46
CA TYR A 123 10.11 7.98 6.02
C TYR A 123 10.70 7.79 4.62
N THR A 124 11.56 6.80 4.46
CA THR A 124 11.99 6.35 3.12
C THR A 124 10.95 5.36 2.61
N LEU A 125 10.41 5.58 1.41
CA LEU A 125 9.45 4.65 0.85
C LEU A 125 10.07 3.26 0.73
N GLU A 126 9.43 2.24 1.30
CA GLU A 126 9.90 0.87 1.20
C GLU A 126 9.83 0.36 -0.25
N ARG A 127 10.68 -0.62 -0.57
CA ARG A 127 10.84 -1.14 -1.94
C ARG A 127 9.63 -1.95 -2.42
N ASP A 128 8.85 -2.48 -1.49
CA ASP A 128 7.68 -3.32 -1.72
C ASP A 128 6.39 -2.50 -1.92
N ILE A 129 6.44 -1.17 -1.77
CA ILE A 129 5.30 -0.29 -2.04
C ILE A 129 4.99 -0.33 -3.54
N PRO A 130 3.79 -0.81 -3.94
CA PRO A 130 3.46 -0.95 -5.34
C PRO A 130 3.09 0.40 -5.97
N THR A 131 3.13 0.48 -7.30
CA THR A 131 2.74 1.69 -8.02
C THR A 131 1.28 2.05 -7.72
N GLY A 132 1.07 3.33 -7.41
CA GLY A 132 -0.24 3.87 -7.07
C GLY A 132 -0.16 5.28 -6.48
N THR A 133 -1.32 5.85 -6.22
CA THR A 133 -1.49 7.15 -5.58
C THR A 133 -1.91 6.91 -4.13
N TYR A 134 -1.26 7.62 -3.22
CA TYR A 134 -1.38 7.40 -1.78
C TYR A 134 -1.60 8.69 -1.01
N PHE A 135 -2.06 8.51 0.23
CA PHE A 135 -2.09 9.50 1.29
C PHE A 135 -1.73 8.84 2.62
N VAL A 136 -1.41 9.64 3.63
CA VAL A 136 -1.06 9.17 4.97
C VAL A 136 -2.27 9.27 5.89
N ARG A 137 -2.44 8.25 6.72
CA ARG A 137 -3.41 8.25 7.81
C ARG A 137 -2.74 7.87 9.11
N ALA A 138 -2.94 8.69 10.13
CA ALA A 138 -2.55 8.41 11.50
C ALA A 138 -3.75 7.87 12.27
N TYR A 139 -3.53 6.81 13.04
CA TYR A 139 -4.50 6.21 13.93
C TYR A 139 -4.03 6.37 15.36
N ALA A 140 -4.91 6.85 16.24
CA ALA A 140 -4.69 6.79 17.68
C ALA A 140 -5.26 5.49 18.23
N VAL A 141 -4.48 4.86 19.10
CA VAL A 141 -4.70 3.50 19.57
C VAL A 141 -4.74 3.46 21.09
N ASP A 142 -5.70 2.71 21.63
CA ASP A 142 -5.86 2.49 23.07
C ASP A 142 -4.83 1.50 23.65
N ALA A 143 -4.83 1.34 24.98
CA ALA A 143 -3.95 0.40 25.68
C ALA A 143 -4.17 -1.07 25.29
N LYS A 144 -5.28 -1.39 24.62
CA LYS A 144 -5.64 -2.73 24.13
C LYS A 144 -5.31 -2.90 22.65
N ASP A 145 -4.55 -1.96 22.07
CA ASP A 145 -4.15 -1.93 20.67
C ASP A 145 -5.29 -1.70 19.66
N HIS A 146 -6.43 -1.14 20.09
CA HIS A 146 -7.55 -0.81 19.21
C HIS A 146 -7.52 0.63 18.71
N GLU A 147 -7.83 0.84 17.43
CA GLU A 147 -8.00 2.18 16.88
C GLU A 147 -9.26 2.86 17.42
N VAL A 148 -9.09 4.02 18.07
CA VAL A 148 -10.18 4.81 18.68
C VAL A 148 -10.45 6.12 17.94
N ALA A 149 -9.46 6.62 17.21
CA ALA A 149 -9.48 7.89 16.50
C ALA A 149 -8.55 7.83 15.30
N PHE A 150 -8.80 8.68 14.30
CA PHE A 150 -7.88 8.82 13.17
C PHE A 150 -7.84 10.24 12.61
N GLY A 151 -6.73 10.53 11.95
CA GLY A 151 -6.48 11.72 11.14
C GLY A 151 -5.87 11.32 9.82
N GLN A 152 -6.11 12.10 8.77
CA GLN A 152 -5.56 11.84 7.44
C GLN A 152 -5.11 13.12 6.78
N SER A 153 -4.10 13.03 5.91
CA SER A 153 -3.53 14.18 5.19
C SER A 153 -4.37 14.70 4.03
N THR A 154 -5.46 14.02 3.73
CA THR A 154 -6.37 14.31 2.62
C THR A 154 -7.76 14.67 3.15
N ASP A 155 -8.55 15.36 2.32
CA ASP A 155 -9.94 15.71 2.58
C ASP A 155 -10.87 14.48 2.66
N GLU A 156 -12.12 14.68 3.08
CA GLU A 156 -13.09 13.59 3.19
C GLU A 156 -13.33 12.86 1.85
N ALA A 157 -13.29 13.59 0.73
CA ALA A 157 -13.40 13.01 -0.61
C ALA A 157 -12.08 12.36 -1.10
N LYS A 158 -11.00 12.46 -0.32
CA LYS A 158 -9.66 11.91 -0.60
C LYS A 158 -9.12 12.35 -1.96
N SER A 159 -9.23 13.65 -2.25
CA SER A 159 -8.92 14.26 -3.55
C SER A 159 -7.71 15.19 -3.51
N THR A 160 -7.36 15.70 -2.33
CA THR A 160 -6.29 16.69 -2.09
C THR A 160 -5.08 16.05 -1.41
N ASN A 161 -3.92 16.70 -1.49
CA ASN A 161 -2.66 16.26 -0.87
C ASN A 161 -2.25 14.81 -1.19
N LEU A 162 -2.61 14.31 -2.37
CA LEU A 162 -2.20 12.98 -2.82
C LEU A 162 -0.80 13.02 -3.43
N PHE A 163 -0.06 11.93 -3.33
CA PHE A 163 1.20 11.75 -4.06
C PHE A 163 1.22 10.41 -4.77
N SER A 164 1.93 10.36 -5.90
CA SER A 164 2.08 9.13 -6.67
C SER A 164 3.39 8.45 -6.29
N VAL A 165 3.35 7.14 -6.16
CA VAL A 165 4.52 6.28 -5.96
C VAL A 165 4.68 5.41 -7.18
N GLN A 166 5.91 5.34 -7.66
CA GLN A 166 6.36 4.42 -8.68
C GLN A 166 7.13 3.29 -8.00
N ALA A 167 6.62 2.06 -8.11
CA ALA A 167 7.32 0.90 -7.59
C ALA A 167 8.63 0.67 -8.34
N ILE A 168 9.57 -0.01 -7.69
CA ILE A 168 10.76 -0.52 -8.36
C ILE A 168 10.30 -1.48 -9.44
N SER A 169 10.54 -1.11 -10.71
CA SER A 169 10.36 -2.06 -11.80
C SER A 169 11.38 -3.18 -11.61
N GLY A 170 10.94 -4.45 -11.55
CA GLY A 170 11.85 -5.60 -11.64
C GLY A 170 12.67 -5.64 -12.93
N ARG A 171 12.39 -4.74 -13.88
CA ARG A 171 13.19 -4.46 -15.06
C ARG A 171 14.46 -3.71 -14.67
N HIS A 172 15.54 -4.45 -14.44
CA HIS A 172 16.86 -3.86 -14.25
C HIS A 172 17.26 -3.02 -15.47
N LYS A 173 17.91 -1.87 -15.25
CA LYS A 173 18.45 -1.03 -16.34
C LYS A 173 19.38 -1.81 -17.27
N SER A 174 20.04 -2.86 -16.78
CA SER A 174 20.86 -3.76 -17.59
C SER A 174 20.05 -4.51 -18.65
N LEU A 175 18.82 -4.92 -18.32
CA LEU A 175 17.93 -5.61 -19.24
C LEU A 175 17.45 -4.67 -20.36
N ASP A 176 17.22 -3.40 -20.03
CA ASP A 176 16.88 -2.37 -21.01
C ASP A 176 18.00 -2.15 -22.01
N ILE A 177 19.21 -1.96 -21.49
CA ILE A 177 20.41 -1.78 -22.30
C ILE A 177 20.65 -3.01 -23.18
N ALA A 178 20.56 -4.22 -22.61
CA ALA A 178 20.71 -5.46 -23.36
C ALA A 178 19.67 -5.58 -24.48
N SER A 179 18.40 -5.22 -24.22
CA SER A 179 17.34 -5.27 -25.22
C SER A 179 17.62 -4.34 -26.41
N VAL A 180 18.15 -3.14 -26.14
CA VAL A 180 18.53 -2.18 -27.18
C VAL A 180 19.71 -2.72 -28.00
N CYS A 181 20.76 -3.23 -27.33
CA CYS A 181 21.93 -3.81 -27.99
C CYS A 181 21.55 -4.99 -28.90
N PHE A 182 20.74 -5.94 -28.40
CA PHE A 182 20.29 -7.08 -29.19
C PHE A 182 19.40 -6.67 -30.36
N SER A 183 18.54 -5.66 -30.18
CA SER A 183 17.70 -5.13 -31.25
C SER A 183 18.55 -4.53 -32.37
N VAL A 184 19.53 -3.67 -32.03
CA VAL A 184 20.45 -3.09 -33.02
C VAL A 184 21.29 -4.16 -33.71
N PHE A 185 21.82 -5.12 -32.95
CA PHE A 185 22.59 -6.23 -33.50
C PHE A 185 21.78 -7.05 -34.51
N SER A 186 20.51 -7.33 -34.24
CA SER A 186 19.64 -8.10 -35.15
C SER A 186 19.47 -7.42 -36.52
N VAL A 187 19.25 -6.10 -36.53
CA VAL A 187 19.09 -5.32 -37.76
C VAL A 187 20.40 -5.28 -38.55
N LEU A 188 21.53 -5.03 -37.85
CA LEU A 188 22.85 -5.00 -38.49
C LEU A 188 23.24 -6.36 -39.06
N ALA A 189 22.99 -7.45 -38.32
CA ALA A 189 23.24 -8.80 -38.80
C ALA A 189 22.45 -9.08 -40.09
N LEU A 190 21.14 -8.75 -40.11
CA LEU A 190 20.30 -8.92 -41.29
C LEU A 190 20.82 -8.13 -42.51
N LEU A 191 21.25 -6.88 -42.32
CA LEU A 191 21.86 -6.07 -43.38
C LEU A 191 23.15 -6.71 -43.91
N VAL A 192 24.02 -7.18 -43.02
CA VAL A 192 25.26 -7.88 -43.41
C VAL A 192 24.95 -9.15 -44.19
N PHE A 193 23.95 -9.94 -43.77
CA PHE A 193 23.49 -11.13 -44.50
C PHE A 193 23.04 -10.77 -45.93
N PHE A 194 22.19 -9.76 -46.10
CA PHE A 194 21.73 -9.35 -47.44
C PHE A 194 22.85 -8.83 -48.32
N VAL A 195 23.80 -8.07 -47.78
CA VAL A 195 24.97 -7.60 -48.54
C VAL A 195 25.84 -8.78 -48.97
N ASN A 196 26.07 -9.74 -48.08
CA ASN A 196 26.90 -10.90 -48.39
C ASN A 196 26.23 -11.81 -49.45
N GLU A 197 24.93 -12.04 -49.36
CA GLU A 197 24.18 -12.74 -50.41
C GLU A 197 24.28 -12.03 -51.76
N LYS A 198 24.08 -10.70 -51.80
CA LYS A 198 24.24 -9.93 -53.04
C LYS A 198 25.64 -10.04 -53.63
N ARG A 199 26.69 -10.05 -52.80
CA ARG A 199 28.08 -10.22 -53.27
C ARG A 199 28.30 -11.62 -53.83
N LYS A 200 27.81 -12.67 -53.16
CA LYS A 200 27.90 -14.05 -53.65
C LYS A 200 27.18 -14.23 -54.99
N ALA A 201 25.95 -13.73 -55.11
CA ALA A 201 25.18 -13.80 -56.35
C ALA A 201 25.89 -13.13 -57.54
N LYS A 202 26.55 -11.98 -57.32
CA LYS A 202 27.34 -11.31 -58.37
C LYS A 202 28.56 -12.10 -58.81
N ILE A 203 29.24 -12.77 -57.88
CA ILE A 203 30.43 -13.59 -58.18
C ILE A 203 30.02 -14.84 -58.98
N GLU A 204 28.90 -15.47 -58.64
CA GLU A 204 28.39 -16.63 -59.38
C GLU A 204 27.95 -16.27 -60.80
N GLN A 205 27.37 -15.08 -61.02
CA GLN A 205 27.01 -14.62 -62.36
C GLN A 205 28.20 -14.21 -63.23
N SER A 206 29.37 -13.93 -62.65
CA SER A 206 30.58 -13.56 -63.39
C SER A 206 31.49 -14.75 -63.69
N LYS A 207 31.08 -15.98 -63.34
CA LYS A 207 31.80 -17.22 -63.56
C LYS A 207 31.15 -18.00 -64.69
#